data_AF-A0A3D2ARJ3-F1
#
_entry.id   AF-A0A3D2ARJ3-F1
#
_cell.length_a   1.000
_cell.length_b   1.000
_cell.length_c   1.000
_cell.angle_alpha   90.00
_cell.angle_beta   90.00
_cell.angle_gamma   90.00
#
_symmetry.space_group_name_H-M   'P 1'
#
loop_
_entity.id
_entity.type
_entity.pdbx_description
1 polymer ?
#
loop_
_entity_poly.entity_id
_entity_poly.type
_entity_poly.pdbx_seq_one_letter_code
_entity_poly.pdbx_strand_id
1 'polypeptide(L)'
;MSEAPTQEQVIDIKASVASIVDSIDQEREREIITRRFGLYERKETLEQIGELLGITRERVRQLEKAILIRIKMSAERGDLPDVTASEKVIIRVLSDSGRIARVQDLTDSLLGKKSDARERAHI
;
A
#
# COMPACT_ATOMS: atom_id res chain seq x y z
N MET A 1 -8.87 -25.35 26.48
CA MET A 1 -7.42 -25.48 26.20
C MET A 1 -7.04 -24.31 25.32
N SER A 2 -5.99 -23.61 25.71
CA SER A 2 -5.61 -22.29 25.23
C SER A 2 -4.77 -22.43 23.97
N GLU A 3 -5.29 -22.02 22.82
CA GLU A 3 -4.44 -21.68 21.67
C GLU A 3 -4.19 -20.18 21.73
N ALA A 4 -3.01 -19.82 22.22
CA ALA A 4 -2.51 -18.45 22.13
C ALA A 4 -2.33 -18.11 20.64
N PRO A 5 -2.77 -16.93 20.17
CA PRO A 5 -2.53 -16.55 18.78
C PRO A 5 -1.02 -16.36 18.59
N THR A 6 -0.47 -17.13 17.64
CA THR A 6 0.93 -17.09 17.21
C THR A 6 1.34 -15.65 16.88
N GLN A 7 2.34 -15.12 17.59
CA GLN A 7 2.83 -13.73 17.55
C GLN A 7 3.49 -13.28 16.22
N GLU A 8 3.26 -13.97 15.10
CA GLU A 8 4.01 -13.78 13.84
C GLU A 8 3.20 -13.15 12.69
N GLN A 9 2.00 -12.61 12.97
CA GLN A 9 1.06 -12.18 11.91
C GLN A 9 0.96 -10.66 11.67
N VAL A 10 1.80 -9.84 12.30
CA VAL A 10 1.68 -8.38 12.14
C VAL A 10 2.22 -7.94 10.78
N ILE A 11 1.32 -7.61 9.85
CA ILE A 11 1.69 -6.94 8.61
C ILE A 11 2.11 -5.50 8.92
N ASP A 12 3.32 -5.11 8.48
CA ASP A 12 3.72 -3.70 8.45
C ASP A 12 3.47 -3.09 7.06
N ILE A 13 2.27 -2.52 6.92
CA ILE A 13 1.83 -1.83 5.71
C ILE A 13 2.70 -0.59 5.45
N LYS A 14 3.19 0.09 6.50
CA LYS A 14 4.00 1.30 6.33
C LYS A 14 5.37 0.96 5.75
N ALA A 15 5.99 -0.12 6.23
CA ALA A 15 7.25 -0.61 5.67
C ALA A 15 7.09 -1.00 4.20
N SER A 16 6.00 -1.70 3.86
CA SER A 16 5.70 -2.08 2.46
C SER A 16 5.49 -0.88 1.55
N VAL A 17 4.80 0.16 2.02
CA VAL A 17 4.62 1.41 1.25
C VAL A 17 5.95 2.15 1.09
N ALA A 18 6.78 2.19 2.13
CA ALA A 18 8.11 2.80 2.04
C ALA A 18 9.00 2.10 1.00
N SER A 19 9.05 0.76 0.99
CA SER A 19 9.83 0.02 0.00
C SER A 19 9.32 0.20 -1.44
N ILE A 20 7.99 0.33 -1.64
CA ILE A 20 7.43 0.71 -2.94
C ILE A 20 7.92 2.10 -3.38
N VAL A 21 7.87 3.10 -2.50
CA VAL A 21 8.28 4.48 -2.80
C VAL A 21 9.79 4.56 -3.09
N ASP A 22 10.59 3.80 -2.36
CA ASP A 22 12.03 3.70 -2.56
C ASP A 22 12.40 3.03 -3.89
N SER A 23 11.57 2.10 -4.38
CA SER A 23 11.76 1.45 -5.69
C SER A 23 11.58 2.37 -6.90
N ILE A 24 11.07 3.59 -6.69
CA ILE A 24 10.94 4.60 -7.75
C ILE A 24 12.28 5.33 -7.90
N ASP A 25 13.00 5.04 -8.98
CA ASP A 25 14.34 5.62 -9.24
C ASP A 25 14.31 7.15 -9.46
N GLN A 26 13.21 7.68 -10.00
CA GLN A 26 13.11 9.10 -10.33
C GLN A 26 12.50 9.89 -9.18
N GLU A 27 13.28 10.81 -8.60
CA GLU A 27 12.83 11.68 -7.49
C GLU A 27 11.56 12.48 -7.84
N ARG A 28 11.45 12.97 -9.09
CA ARG A 28 10.24 13.67 -9.56
C ARG A 28 9.01 12.76 -9.59
N GLU A 29 9.18 11.49 -10.00
CA GLU A 29 8.09 10.53 -10.03
C GLU A 29 7.68 10.14 -8.59
N ARG A 30 8.67 9.97 -7.70
CA ARG A 30 8.48 9.74 -6.28
C ARG A 30 7.66 10.88 -5.65
N GLU A 31 8.03 12.13 -5.91
CA GLU A 31 7.33 13.31 -5.40
C GLU A 31 5.88 13.38 -5.90
N ILE A 32 5.64 13.07 -7.18
CA ILE A 32 4.27 13.02 -7.74
C ILE A 32 3.41 12.01 -6.96
N ILE A 33 3.91 10.79 -6.74
CA ILE A 33 3.15 9.74 -6.05
C ILE A 33 2.94 10.07 -4.58
N THR A 34 3.98 10.52 -3.87
CA THR A 34 3.87 10.81 -2.43
C THR A 34 2.89 11.95 -2.16
N ARG A 35 2.89 13.00 -2.98
CA ARG A 35 1.91 14.10 -2.94
C ARG A 35 0.51 13.66 -3.35
N ARG A 36 0.40 12.87 -4.42
CA ARG A 36 -0.89 12.40 -4.94
C ARG A 36 -1.65 11.55 -3.95
N PHE A 37 -0.96 10.62 -3.31
CA PHE A 37 -1.53 9.69 -2.33
C PHE A 37 -1.48 10.21 -0.89
N GLY A 38 -0.85 11.36 -0.65
CA GLY A 38 -0.76 11.96 0.69
C GLY A 38 0.03 11.08 1.67
N LEU A 39 1.14 10.52 1.22
CA LEU A 39 1.94 9.58 2.02
C LEU A 39 2.69 10.28 3.16
N TYR A 40 3.10 11.53 2.96
CA TYR A 40 3.75 12.36 3.99
C TYR A 40 2.93 13.59 4.39
N GLU A 41 2.11 14.11 3.48
CA GLU A 41 1.28 15.31 3.68
C GLU A 41 -0.17 15.06 3.25
N ARG A 42 -0.94 16.13 3.02
CA ARG A 42 -2.30 16.01 2.49
C ARG A 42 -2.26 15.57 1.02
N LYS A 43 -3.28 14.82 0.61
CA LYS A 43 -3.51 14.48 -0.80
C LYS A 43 -3.65 15.73 -1.65
N GLU A 44 -2.91 15.79 -2.74
CA GLU A 44 -2.95 16.90 -3.72
C GLU A 44 -3.67 16.48 -5.02
N THR A 45 -4.28 17.45 -5.69
CA THR A 45 -4.93 17.22 -7.00
C THR A 45 -3.87 17.17 -8.11
N LEU A 46 -4.23 16.55 -9.25
CA LEU A 46 -3.36 16.55 -10.44
C LEU A 46 -3.05 17.97 -10.94
N GLU A 47 -3.95 18.91 -10.71
CA GLU A 47 -3.76 20.32 -11.06
C GLU A 47 -2.75 20.99 -10.15
N GLN A 48 -2.87 20.82 -8.82
CA GLN A 48 -1.92 21.34 -7.84
C GLN A 48 -0.51 20.79 -8.06
N ILE A 49 -0.39 19.48 -8.29
CA ILE A 49 0.89 18.83 -8.56
C ILE A 49 1.48 19.33 -9.90
N GLY A 50 0.63 19.55 -10.91
CA GLY A 50 1.04 20.10 -12.20
C GLY A 50 1.58 21.52 -12.09
N GLU A 51 0.87 22.39 -11.36
CA GLU A 51 1.30 23.76 -11.10
C GLU A 51 2.64 23.82 -10.35
N LEU A 52 2.82 22.99 -9.32
CA LEU A 52 4.07 22.89 -8.55
C LEU A 52 5.26 22.45 -9.41
N LEU A 53 5.05 21.46 -10.28
CA LEU A 53 6.11 20.86 -11.11
C LEU A 53 6.28 21.55 -12.47
N GLY A 54 5.49 22.58 -12.77
CA GLY A 54 5.52 23.30 -14.05
C GLY A 54 5.10 22.44 -15.24
N ILE A 55 4.21 21.46 -15.03
CA ILE A 55 3.72 20.54 -16.07
C ILE A 55 2.19 20.54 -16.14
N THR A 56 1.64 20.12 -17.28
CA THR A 56 0.18 20.05 -17.44
C THR A 56 -0.41 18.94 -16.59
N ARG A 57 -1.66 19.13 -16.14
CA ARG A 57 -2.47 18.11 -15.46
C ARG A 57 -2.43 16.75 -16.17
N GLU A 58 -2.53 16.76 -17.50
CA GLU A 58 -2.50 15.53 -18.30
C GLU A 58 -1.13 14.85 -18.25
N ARG A 59 -0.04 15.62 -18.21
CA ARG A 59 1.29 15.05 -18.03
C ARG A 59 1.46 14.38 -16.67
N VAL A 60 0.92 14.98 -15.59
CA VAL A 60 0.89 14.35 -14.26
C VAL A 60 0.14 13.03 -14.30
N ARG A 61 -1.05 12.99 -14.94
CA ARG A 61 -1.85 11.77 -15.10
C ARG A 61 -1.11 10.66 -15.85
N GLN A 62 -0.37 11.01 -16.89
CA GLN A 62 0.43 10.06 -17.65
C GLN A 62 1.57 9.48 -16.80
N LEU A 63 2.26 10.33 -16.03
CA LEU A 63 3.33 9.91 -15.13
C LEU A 63 2.76 9.01 -14.02
N GLU A 64 1.67 9.40 -13.36
CA GLU A 64 0.96 8.58 -12.36
C GLU A 64 0.69 7.17 -12.90
N LYS A 65 0.09 7.06 -14.09
CA LYS A 65 -0.19 5.76 -14.72
C LYS A 65 1.08 4.98 -15.02
N ALA A 66 2.12 5.63 -15.54
CA ALA A 66 3.38 4.96 -15.87
C ALA A 66 4.07 4.41 -14.61
N ILE A 67 4.07 5.18 -13.52
CA ILE A 67 4.68 4.78 -12.24
C ILE A 67 3.91 3.60 -11.63
N LEU A 68 2.58 3.64 -11.62
CA LEU A 68 1.75 2.53 -11.13
C LEU A 68 2.00 1.23 -11.89
N ILE A 69 2.17 1.31 -13.21
CA ILE A 69 2.52 0.13 -14.03
C ILE A 69 3.91 -0.39 -13.65
N ARG A 70 4.91 0.49 -13.47
CA ARG A 70 6.25 0.07 -13.03
C ARG A 70 6.23 -0.62 -11.67
N ILE A 71 5.54 -0.04 -10.69
CA ILE A 71 5.38 -0.62 -9.35
C ILE A 71 4.76 -2.01 -9.45
N LYS A 72 3.68 -2.16 -10.23
CA LYS A 72 3.03 -3.46 -10.46
C LYS A 72 4.00 -4.48 -11.03
N MET A 73 4.77 -4.10 -12.06
CA MET A 73 5.76 -5.00 -12.66
C MET A 73 6.87 -5.38 -11.69
N SER A 74 7.34 -4.45 -10.85
CA SER A 74 8.34 -4.74 -9.81
C SER A 74 7.80 -5.69 -8.74
N ALA A 75 6.53 -5.53 -8.35
CA ALA A 75 5.87 -6.46 -7.43
C ALA A 75 5.77 -7.88 -8.04
N GLU A 76 5.38 -7.99 -9.32
CA GLU A 76 5.27 -9.28 -10.04
C GLU A 76 6.63 -9.97 -10.23
N ARG A 77 7.73 -9.21 -10.38
CA ARG A 77 9.09 -9.76 -10.44
C ARG A 77 9.62 -10.23 -9.08
N GLY A 78 8.95 -9.86 -7.98
CA GLY A 78 9.41 -10.15 -6.63
C GLY A 78 10.48 -9.19 -6.11
N ASP A 79 10.63 -8.02 -6.73
CA ASP A 79 11.57 -6.97 -6.29
C ASP A 79 11.11 -6.27 -4.99
N LEU A 80 9.88 -6.54 -4.56
CA LEU A 80 9.22 -5.95 -3.39
C LEU A 80 8.84 -7.05 -2.38
N PRO A 81 9.80 -7.60 -1.62
CA PRO A 81 9.57 -8.74 -0.74
C PRO A 81 8.53 -8.46 0.35
N ASP A 82 8.47 -7.23 0.86
CA ASP A 82 7.50 -6.83 1.90
C ASP A 82 6.05 -6.88 1.38
N VAL A 83 5.85 -6.47 0.13
CA VAL A 83 4.53 -6.50 -0.53
C VAL A 83 4.09 -7.94 -0.75
N THR A 84 4.98 -8.79 -1.27
CA THR A 84 4.68 -10.20 -1.48
C THR A 84 4.46 -10.94 -0.15
N ALA A 85 5.19 -10.60 0.91
CA ALA A 85 4.98 -11.16 2.24
C ALA A 85 3.59 -10.78 2.77
N SER A 86 3.23 -9.50 2.68
CA SER A 86 1.92 -8.99 3.10
C SER A 86 0.78 -9.65 2.32
N GLU A 87 0.91 -9.77 1.00
CA GLU A 87 -0.06 -10.47 0.14
C GLU A 87 -0.27 -11.93 0.58
N LYS A 88 0.81 -12.67 0.84
CA LYS A 88 0.72 -14.07 1.30
C LYS A 88 -0.04 -14.19 2.62
N VAL A 89 0.18 -13.27 3.56
CA VAL A 89 -0.53 -13.27 4.84
C VAL A 89 -2.03 -12.99 4.63
N ILE A 90 -2.39 -12.00 3.81
CA ILE A 90 -3.78 -11.69 3.48
C ILE A 90 -4.48 -12.88 2.81
N ILE A 91 -3.84 -13.50 1.81
CA ILE A 91 -4.38 -14.67 1.10
C ILE A 91 -4.58 -15.85 2.06
N ARG A 92 -3.65 -16.07 2.99
CA ARG A 92 -3.76 -17.12 4.01
C ARG A 92 -4.95 -16.88 4.92
N VAL A 93 -5.07 -15.68 5.50
CA VAL A 93 -6.19 -15.33 6.39
C VAL A 93 -7.53 -15.44 5.66
N LEU A 94 -7.61 -14.96 4.41
CA LEU A 94 -8.82 -15.12 3.61
C LEU A 94 -9.11 -16.59 3.31
N SER A 95 -8.10 -17.41 3.00
CA SER A 95 -8.30 -18.84 2.75
C SER A 95 -8.85 -19.56 3.97
N ASP A 96 -8.33 -19.24 5.15
CA ASP A 96 -8.79 -19.78 6.44
C ASP A 96 -10.24 -19.32 6.77
N SER A 97 -10.66 -18.15 6.27
CA SER A 97 -12.00 -17.60 6.46
C SER A 97 -13.02 -17.99 5.37
N GLY A 98 -12.70 -18.93 4.48
CA GLY A 98 -13.60 -19.34 3.38
C GLY A 98 -13.55 -18.43 2.14
N ARG A 99 -12.42 -17.75 1.95
CA ARG A 99 -12.07 -16.79 0.86
C ARG A 99 -12.83 -15.47 0.88
N ILE A 100 -13.65 -15.24 1.90
CA ILE A 100 -14.44 -14.02 2.06
C ILE A 100 -14.36 -13.61 3.53
N ALA A 101 -14.11 -12.33 3.78
CA ALA A 101 -14.13 -11.75 5.12
C ALA A 101 -14.64 -10.31 5.05
N ARG A 102 -15.28 -9.82 6.12
CA ARG A 102 -15.51 -8.38 6.26
C ARG A 102 -14.18 -7.70 6.54
N VAL A 103 -14.00 -6.47 6.07
CA VAL A 103 -12.77 -5.68 6.30
C VAL A 103 -12.40 -5.65 7.78
N GLN A 104 -13.38 -5.47 8.67
CA GLN A 104 -13.16 -5.49 10.12
C GLN A 104 -12.61 -6.85 10.60
N ASP A 105 -13.17 -7.97 10.13
CA ASP A 105 -12.85 -9.31 10.61
C ASP A 105 -11.45 -9.72 10.06
N LEU A 106 -11.17 -9.32 8.82
CA LEU A 106 -9.87 -9.46 8.19
C LEU A 106 -8.80 -8.64 8.94
N THR A 107 -9.06 -7.36 9.21
CA THR A 107 -8.11 -6.49 9.91
C THR A 107 -7.86 -6.95 11.34
N ASP A 108 -8.89 -7.39 12.05
CA ASP A 108 -8.76 -7.90 13.41
C ASP A 108 -7.90 -9.17 13.45
N SER A 109 -8.08 -10.05 12.45
CA SER A 109 -7.28 -11.26 12.29
C SER A 109 -5.82 -10.94 11.93
N LEU A 110 -5.60 -10.00 11.01
CA LEU A 110 -4.25 -9.57 10.59
C LEU A 110 -3.47 -8.85 11.70
N LEU A 111 -4.15 -8.08 12.55
CA LEU A 111 -3.48 -7.36 13.65
C LEU A 111 -3.47 -8.13 14.97
N GLY A 112 -4.19 -9.25 15.06
CA GLY A 112 -4.36 -10.03 16.30
C GLY A 112 -5.04 -9.26 17.43
N LYS A 113 -5.73 -8.15 17.12
CA LYS A 113 -6.39 -7.26 18.08
C LYS A 113 -7.62 -6.62 17.43
N LYS A 114 -8.52 -6.08 18.27
CA LYS A 114 -9.66 -5.30 17.77
C LYS A 114 -9.16 -4.01 17.12
N SER A 115 -9.43 -3.87 15.83
CA SER A 115 -8.96 -2.77 15.01
C SER A 115 -9.77 -1.49 15.23
N ASP A 116 -9.10 -0.35 15.21
CA ASP A 116 -9.76 0.95 15.15
C ASP A 116 -10.22 1.31 13.72
N ALA A 117 -10.92 2.44 13.56
CA ALA A 117 -11.41 2.86 12.25
C ALA A 117 -10.30 3.23 11.26
N ARG A 118 -9.12 3.63 11.75
CA ARG A 118 -7.98 4.03 10.93
C ARG A 118 -7.21 2.80 10.44
N GLU A 119 -7.01 1.82 11.31
CA GLU A 119 -6.41 0.53 11.00
C GLU A 119 -7.21 -0.21 9.93
N ARG A 120 -8.56 -0.21 10.04
CA ARG A 120 -9.44 -0.76 9.00
C ARG A 120 -9.41 -0.02 7.67
N ALA A 121 -9.06 1.27 7.67
CA ALA A 121 -8.99 2.06 6.44
C ALA A 121 -7.67 1.85 5.68
N HIS A 122 -6.68 1.21 6.31
CA HIS A 122 -5.37 0.94 5.70
C HIS A 122 -5.28 -0.47 5.09
N ILE A 123 -6.28 -1.33 5.29
CA ILE A 123 -6.38 -2.72 4.79
C ILE A 123 -7.44 -2.77 3.69
#